data_AF-A0A2R6NSR4-F1
#
_entry.id   AF-A0A2R6NSR4-F1
#
_cell.length_a   1.000
_cell.length_b   1.000
_cell.length_c   1.000
_cell.angle_alpha   90.00
_cell.angle_beta   90.00
_cell.angle_gamma   90.00
#
_symmetry.space_group_name_H-M   'P 1'
#
loop_
_entity.id
_entity.type
_entity.pdbx_description
1 polymer ?
#
loop_
_entity_poly.entity_id
_entity_poly.type
_entity_poly.pdbx_seq_one_letter_code
_entity_poly.pdbx_strand_id
1 'polypeptide(L)' 'MSSNVDDPQWHTITVRVPFTSAKHASIAKQAIEVDKELQPLVVKRVLEVENDVLVA' A
#
# COMPACT_ATOMS: atom_id res chain seq x y z
N MET A 1 -24.96 -27.65 10.68
CA MET A 1 -23.48 -27.55 10.67
C MET A 1 -23.13 -26.51 9.62
N SER A 2 -22.96 -25.26 10.04
CA SER A 2 -22.53 -24.17 9.17
C SER A 2 -21.23 -23.66 9.75
N SER A 3 -20.11 -24.13 9.22
CA SER A 3 -18.81 -23.56 9.49
C SER A 3 -18.77 -22.18 8.85
N ASN A 4 -18.99 -21.14 9.64
CA ASN A 4 -18.52 -19.80 9.29
C ASN A 4 -17.01 -19.92 9.12
N VAL A 5 -16.57 -19.92 7.87
CA VAL A 5 -15.17 -19.69 7.55
C VAL A 5 -14.99 -18.20 7.79
N ASP A 6 -14.44 -17.85 8.95
CA ASP A 6 -14.05 -16.48 9.25
C ASP A 6 -12.97 -16.07 8.24
N ASP A 7 -13.40 -15.45 7.13
CA ASP A 7 -12.50 -14.78 6.21
C ASP A 7 -11.83 -13.66 7.01
N PRO A 8 -10.49 -13.57 7.09
CA PRO A 8 -9.82 -12.60 7.92
C PRO A 8 -10.26 -11.19 7.50
N GLN A 9 -11.00 -10.50 8.37
CA GLN A 9 -11.49 -9.16 8.13
C GLN A 9 -10.31 -8.18 8.19
N TRP A 10 -9.76 -7.81 7.03
CA TRP A 10 -8.67 -6.84 6.93
C TRP A 10 -9.19 -5.42 7.21
N HIS A 11 -8.44 -4.66 8.02
CA HIS A 11 -8.63 -3.22 8.11
C HIS A 11 -7.85 -2.52 6.99
N THR A 12 -8.53 -1.66 6.22
CA THR A 12 -7.93 -0.93 5.09
C THR A 12 -7.78 0.54 5.44
N ILE A 13 -6.59 1.08 5.19
CA ILE A 13 -6.28 2.51 5.26
C ILE A 13 -5.79 2.93 3.88
N THR A 14 -6.20 4.11 3.42
CA THR A 14 -5.67 4.71 2.18
C THR A 14 -4.93 5.99 2.51
N VAL A 15 -3.68 6.10 2.04
CA VAL A 15 -2.86 7.30 2.20
C VAL A 15 -2.57 7.89 0.83
N ARG A 16 -2.73 9.21 0.70
CA ARG A 16 -2.44 9.96 -0.53
C ARG A 16 -1.40 11.02 -0.23
N VAL A 17 -0.24 10.95 -0.88
CA VAL A 17 0.89 11.86 -0.66
C VAL A 17 1.19 12.61 -1.95
N PRO A 18 0.91 13.92 -2.04
CA PRO A 18 1.26 14.72 -3.21
C PRO A 18 2.77 15.02 -3.24
N PHE A 19 3.36 14.95 -4.42
CA PHE A 19 4.74 15.32 -4.70
C PHE A 19 4.80 16.46 -5.72
N THR A 20 5.94 17.14 -5.81
CA THR A 20 6.14 18.23 -6.78
C THR A 20 6.04 17.80 -8.25
N SER A 21 6.24 16.52 -8.54
CA SER A 21 6.14 15.98 -9.90
C SER A 21 5.89 14.47 -9.88
N ALA A 22 5.35 13.95 -10.98
CA ALA A 22 5.21 12.51 -11.22
C ALA A 22 6.54 11.74 -11.08
N LYS A 23 7.65 12.37 -11.47
CA LYS A 23 8.99 11.80 -11.31
C LYS A 23 9.35 11.61 -9.83
N HIS A 24 9.04 12.58 -8.97
CA HIS A 24 9.28 12.47 -7.53
C HIS A 24 8.40 11.40 -6.88
N ALA A 25 7.11 11.33 -7.24
CA ALA A 25 6.22 10.27 -6.76
C ALA A 25 6.73 8.87 -7.17
N SER A 26 7.22 8.73 -8.41
CA SER A 26 7.80 7.48 -8.91
C SER A 26 9.08 7.07 -8.16
N ILE A 27 9.97 8.02 -7.88
CA ILE A 27 11.19 7.76 -7.09
C ILE A 27 10.82 7.34 -5.66
N ALA A 28 9.85 8.02 -5.04
CA ALA A 28 9.38 7.66 -3.71
C ALA A 28 8.81 6.24 -3.66
N LYS A 29 7.98 5.87 -4.64
CA LYS A 29 7.48 4.49 -4.80
C LYS A 29 8.65 3.48 -4.83
N GLN A 30 9.59 3.68 -5.75
CA GLN A 30 10.75 2.77 -5.93
C GLN A 30 11.59 2.65 -4.64
N ALA A 31 11.79 3.76 -3.94
CA ALA A 31 12.54 3.78 -2.68
C ALA A 31 11.82 3.07 -1.53
N ILE A 32 10.48 3.01 -1.54
CA ILE A 32 9.69 2.32 -0.52
C ILE A 32 9.52 0.83 -0.88
N GLU A 33 9.39 0.49 -2.16
CA GLU A 33 9.19 -0.89 -2.61
C GLU A 33 10.35 -1.83 -2.29
N VAL A 34 11.57 -1.30 -2.14
CA VAL A 34 12.72 -2.10 -1.69
C VAL A 34 12.60 -2.54 -0.23
N ASP A 35 11.78 -1.85 0.57
CA ASP A 35 11.50 -2.19 1.96
C ASP A 35 10.21 -3.02 2.07
N LYS A 36 10.37 -4.31 2.32
CA LYS A 36 9.26 -5.26 2.45
C LYS A 36 8.53 -5.07 3.77
N GLU A 37 7.27 -5.50 3.83
CA GLU A 37 6.53 -5.48 5.09
C GLU A 37 7.21 -6.31 6.16
N LEU A 38 7.30 -5.78 7.38
CA LEU A 38 7.89 -6.48 8.53
C LEU A 38 7.14 -7.78 8.89
N GLN A 39 5.83 -7.80 8.67
CA GLN A 39 4.96 -8.96 8.95
C GLN A 39 3.99 -9.18 7.77
N PRO A 40 4.43 -9.80 6.66
CA PRO A 40 3.64 -9.91 5.42
C PRO A 40 2.37 -10.76 5.55
N LEU A 41 2.24 -11.54 6.64
CA LEU A 41 1.04 -12.30 6.98
C LEU A 41 -0.04 -11.45 7.67
N VAL A 42 0.35 -10.32 8.27
CA VAL A 42 -0.52 -9.45 9.10
C VAL A 42 -0.73 -8.09 8.45
N VAL A 43 0.21 -7.66 7.60
CA VAL A 43 0.17 -6.39 6.89
C VAL A 43 0.46 -6.63 5.42
N LYS A 44 -0.33 -6.00 4.56
CA LYS A 44 -0.11 -5.92 3.12
C LYS A 44 -0.13 -4.46 2.72
N ARG A 45 0.73 -4.06 1.79
CA ARG A 45 0.75 -2.73 1.21
C ARG A 45 0.71 -2.83 -0.32
N VAL A 46 -0.04 -1.93 -0.93
CA VAL A 46 -0.01 -1.70 -2.38
C VAL A 46 0.43 -0.27 -2.61
N LEU A 47 1.27 0.00 -3.60
CA LEU A 47 1.75 1.34 -3.91
C LEU A 47 1.51 1.67 -5.37
N GLU A 48 0.81 2.77 -5.63
CA GLU A 48 0.51 3.27 -6.96
C GLU A 48 0.85 4.75 -7.09
N VAL A 49 1.10 5.20 -8.31
CA VAL A 49 1.34 6.61 -8.62
C VAL A 49 0.23 7.08 -9.56
N GLU A 50 -0.57 8.03 -9.08
CA GLU A 50 -1.58 8.74 -9.85
C GLU A 50 -1.05 10.14 -10.17
N ASN A 51 -0.50 10.33 -11.37
CA ASN A 51 0.21 11.57 -11.75
C ASN A 51 1.37 11.90 -10.78
N ASP A 52 1.24 12.95 -9.98
CA ASP A 52 2.18 13.42 -8.96
C ASP A 52 1.84 12.96 -7.54
N VAL A 53 0.85 12.08 -7.38
CA VAL A 53 0.39 11.59 -6.07
C VAL A 53 0.77 10.11 -5.90
N LEU A 54 1.43 9.79 -4.80
CA LEU A 54 1.61 8.41 -4.35
C LEU A 54 0.39 7.96 -3.55
N VAL A 55 -0.19 6.82 -3.89
CA VAL A 55 -1.35 6.21 -3.23
C VAL A 55 -0.93 4.88 -2.61
N ALA A 56 -1.24 4.70 -1.32
CA ALA A 56 -0.92 3.52 -0.53
C ALA A 56 -2.15 2.97 0.20
#